data_AF-B8M715-F1
#
_entry.id   AF-B8M715-F1
#
_cell.length_a   1.000
_cell.length_b   1.000
_cell.length_c   1.000
_cell.angle_alpha   90.00
_cell.angle_beta   90.00
_cell.angle_gamma   90.00
#
_symmetry.space_group_name_H-M   'P 1'
#
loop_
_entity.id
_entity.type
_entity.pdbx_description
1 polymer ?
#
loop_
_entity_poly.entity_id
_entity_poly.type
_entity_poly.pdbx_seq_one_letter_code
_entity_poly.pdbx_strand_id
1 'polypeptide(L)'
;MNLDDNRFEDSHGTRQSTDFAENKQAKTKGSSVLDKEERRKWTEMQHCPDSSFLRVQSSQIEDAFPCTPLQEGLLALSAHLPGYYVAQYKLQLRPDVDDVALQATWSHAYATTPILRTRIVDLAGEGLVQTIIDEPFEWMTADDLDGYLRHDSQRTTGTGTPLA
;
A
#
# COMPACT_ATOMS: atom_id res chain seq x y z
N MET A 1 -12.51 67.23 -35.99
CA MET A 1 -11.39 67.90 -35.30
C MET A 1 -10.36 66.83 -35.04
N ASN A 2 -9.42 66.71 -35.98
CA ASN A 2 -8.06 66.16 -36.00
C ASN A 2 -7.71 64.98 -35.04
N LEU A 3 -7.40 63.78 -35.57
CA LEU A 3 -6.09 63.27 -36.09
C LEU A 3 -5.21 62.79 -34.90
N ASP A 4 -4.69 61.56 -34.80
CA ASP A 4 -4.02 60.67 -35.78
C ASP A 4 -4.52 59.21 -35.62
N ASP A 5 -4.71 58.33 -36.60
CA ASP A 5 -4.07 57.98 -37.89
C ASP A 5 -3.01 56.86 -37.83
N ASN A 6 -3.28 55.86 -38.68
CA ASN A 6 -2.52 54.70 -39.19
C ASN A 6 -1.97 53.59 -38.26
N ARG A 7 -2.34 52.30 -38.39
CA ARG A 7 -2.46 51.34 -39.53
C ARG A 7 -1.09 50.81 -40.00
N PHE A 8 -0.77 49.55 -39.71
CA PHE A 8 -0.56 48.45 -40.69
C PHE A 8 -0.10 47.15 -40.01
N GLU A 9 -0.46 46.02 -40.62
CA GLU A 9 -0.11 44.65 -40.25
C GLU A 9 1.40 44.37 -40.34
N ASP A 10 1.88 43.38 -39.57
CA ASP A 10 2.55 42.22 -40.17
C ASP A 10 2.71 41.05 -39.17
N SER A 11 2.34 39.88 -39.68
CA SER A 11 2.67 38.54 -39.22
C SER A 11 4.16 38.34 -38.97
N HIS A 12 4.54 37.70 -37.86
CA HIS A 12 5.58 36.65 -37.75
C HIS A 12 5.72 36.21 -36.28
N GLY A 13 6.13 34.94 -36.09
CA GLY A 13 6.16 34.21 -34.83
C GLY A 13 6.84 34.94 -33.66
N THR A 14 6.55 34.55 -32.42
CA THR A 14 7.21 33.37 -31.85
C THR A 14 6.39 32.88 -30.65
N ARG A 15 5.82 31.68 -30.75
CA ARG A 15 5.50 30.84 -29.59
C ARG A 15 6.84 30.47 -28.94
N GLN A 16 7.13 31.00 -27.77
CA GLN A 16 8.21 30.43 -26.95
C GLN A 16 7.71 29.12 -26.34
N SER A 17 8.07 28.04 -27.03
CA SER A 17 8.28 26.71 -26.48
C SER A 17 9.72 26.64 -25.98
N THR A 18 9.91 26.23 -24.74
CA THR A 18 11.03 25.38 -24.28
C THR A 18 10.51 24.69 -23.01
N ASP A 19 9.96 23.49 -23.15
CA ASP A 19 10.70 22.26 -22.89
C ASP A 19 11.22 22.20 -21.46
N PHE A 20 10.30 22.00 -20.50
CA PHE A 20 10.61 21.13 -19.38
C PHE A 20 10.23 19.72 -19.80
N ALA A 21 11.27 19.03 -20.25
CA ALA A 21 11.30 17.70 -20.79
C ALA A 21 10.29 16.73 -20.15
N GLU A 22 9.57 16.05 -21.04
CA GLU A 22 9.40 14.61 -20.99
C GLU A 22 10.41 13.93 -20.05
N ASN A 23 9.93 13.25 -19.01
CA ASN A 23 10.05 11.81 -18.88
C ASN A 23 9.60 11.37 -17.48
N LYS A 24 8.32 11.09 -17.33
CA LYS A 24 7.89 9.95 -16.52
C LYS A 24 6.93 9.17 -17.39
N GLN A 25 7.47 8.15 -18.06
CA GLN A 25 6.66 7.05 -18.59
C GLN A 25 5.54 6.77 -17.62
N ALA A 26 4.30 6.88 -18.10
CA ALA A 26 3.14 6.38 -17.40
C ALA A 26 3.41 4.90 -17.11
N LYS A 27 3.82 4.59 -15.87
CA LYS A 27 4.01 3.22 -15.38
C LYS A 27 2.65 2.55 -15.58
N THR A 28 2.62 1.60 -16.51
CA THR A 28 1.43 0.84 -16.88
C THR A 28 0.78 0.27 -15.62
N LYS A 29 -0.52 0.55 -15.45
CA LYS A 29 -1.36 -0.01 -14.38
C LYS A 29 -1.12 -1.52 -14.29
N GLY A 30 -0.52 -1.97 -13.18
CA GLY A 30 -0.33 -3.39 -12.85
C GLY A 30 1.09 -3.95 -12.98
N SER A 31 2.11 -3.15 -13.34
CA SER A 31 3.49 -3.64 -13.29
C SER A 31 4.05 -3.61 -11.86
N SER A 32 4.76 -4.68 -11.47
CA SER A 32 5.62 -4.69 -10.28
C SER A 32 6.52 -3.44 -10.26
N VAL A 33 6.66 -2.84 -9.09
CA VAL A 33 7.57 -1.71 -8.82
C VAL A 33 8.99 -2.25 -8.59
N LEU A 34 9.16 -3.53 -8.25
CA LEU A 34 10.46 -4.08 -7.89
C LEU A 34 11.18 -4.70 -9.09
N ASP A 35 11.97 -3.89 -9.82
CA ASP A 35 13.14 -4.41 -10.54
C ASP A 35 14.38 -4.49 -9.60
N LYS A 36 15.51 -4.98 -10.10
CA LYS A 36 16.74 -5.12 -9.30
C LYS A 36 17.28 -3.78 -8.77
N GLU A 37 17.07 -2.70 -9.51
CA GLU A 37 17.54 -1.36 -9.18
C GLU A 37 16.60 -0.67 -8.18
N GLU A 38 15.29 -0.88 -8.32
CA GLU A 38 14.28 -0.53 -7.34
C GLU A 38 14.50 -1.28 -6.02
N ARG A 39 14.74 -2.60 -6.04
CA ARG A 39 15.04 -3.39 -4.82
C ARG A 39 16.26 -2.86 -4.05
N ARG A 40 17.26 -2.31 -4.76
CA ARG A 40 18.42 -1.60 -4.19
C ARG A 40 18.01 -0.26 -3.57
N LYS A 41 17.17 0.52 -4.27
CA LYS A 41 16.58 1.77 -3.79
C LYS A 41 15.77 1.59 -2.48
N TRP A 42 14.99 0.50 -2.40
CA TRP A 42 14.25 0.13 -1.19
C TRP A 42 15.18 -0.22 -0.01
N THR A 43 16.30 -0.87 -0.29
CA THR A 43 17.35 -1.17 0.71
C THR A 43 18.00 0.11 1.23
N GLU A 44 18.21 1.10 0.35
CA GLU A 44 18.74 2.42 0.73
C GLU A 44 17.70 3.27 1.49
N MET A 45 16.41 3.18 1.14
CA MET A 45 15.31 3.88 1.84
C MET A 45 15.07 3.37 3.27
N GLN A 46 15.50 2.15 3.61
CA GLN A 46 15.48 1.66 5.01
C GLN A 46 16.44 2.41 5.94
N HIS A 47 17.39 3.18 5.40
CA HIS A 47 18.22 4.09 6.20
C HIS A 47 17.57 5.47 6.42
N CYS A 48 16.36 5.70 5.87
CA CYS A 48 15.59 6.89 6.19
C CYS A 48 15.12 6.81 7.65
N PRO A 49 15.37 7.84 8.48
CA PRO A 49 14.98 7.84 9.89
C PRO A 49 13.46 7.71 10.13
N ASP A 50 12.64 7.96 9.11
CA ASP A 50 11.18 7.76 9.12
C ASP A 50 10.74 6.33 8.74
N SER A 51 11.64 5.37 8.43
CA SER A 51 11.24 4.00 8.05
C SER A 51 10.72 3.13 9.21
N SER A 52 10.62 3.69 10.42
CA SER A 52 10.19 2.98 11.65
C SER A 52 8.81 2.33 11.55
N PHE A 53 7.95 2.80 10.62
CA PHE A 53 6.61 2.28 10.40
C PHE A 53 6.60 0.95 9.63
N LEU A 54 7.65 0.64 8.86
CA LEU A 54 7.67 -0.52 7.99
C LEU A 54 7.84 -1.83 8.75
N ARG A 55 8.53 -1.85 9.92
CA ARG A 55 8.82 -3.05 10.75
C ARG A 55 9.20 -4.33 9.98
N VAL A 56 9.63 -4.21 8.73
CA VAL A 56 9.82 -5.30 7.77
C VAL A 56 11.20 -5.12 7.16
N GLN A 57 12.00 -6.18 7.17
CA GLN A 57 13.32 -6.20 6.55
C GLN A 57 13.18 -6.22 5.03
N SER A 58 14.09 -5.57 4.29
CA SER A 58 14.00 -5.49 2.82
C SER A 58 14.10 -6.87 2.17
N SER A 59 14.80 -7.79 2.83
CA SER A 59 14.88 -9.20 2.45
C SER A 59 13.54 -9.94 2.50
N GLN A 60 12.57 -9.44 3.27
CA GLN A 60 11.23 -10.02 3.38
C GLN A 60 10.27 -9.44 2.33
N ILE A 61 10.67 -8.45 1.55
CA ILE A 61 9.79 -7.89 0.52
C ILE A 61 9.82 -8.80 -0.71
N GLU A 62 8.68 -9.43 -1.00
CA GLU A 62 8.48 -10.27 -2.18
C GLU A 62 8.27 -9.40 -3.41
N ASP A 63 7.27 -8.50 -3.34
CA ASP A 63 6.89 -7.57 -4.41
C ASP A 63 6.25 -6.28 -3.86
N ALA A 64 6.12 -5.25 -4.70
CA ALA A 64 5.45 -4.00 -4.37
C ALA A 64 4.74 -3.40 -5.60
N PHE A 65 3.58 -2.78 -5.39
CA PHE A 65 2.78 -2.15 -6.44
C PHE A 65 2.15 -0.84 -5.95
N PRO A 66 1.87 0.14 -6.82
CA PRO A 66 1.13 1.33 -6.42
C PRO A 66 -0.29 0.95 -5.98
N CYS A 67 -0.82 1.63 -4.97
CA CYS A 67 -2.21 1.47 -4.58
C CYS A 67 -3.15 1.99 -5.68
N THR A 68 -4.33 1.38 -5.78
CA THR A 68 -5.41 1.92 -6.61
C THR A 68 -6.13 3.06 -5.89
N PRO A 69 -6.74 4.03 -6.61
CA PRO A 69 -7.50 5.10 -5.97
C PRO A 69 -8.60 4.62 -5.00
N LEU A 70 -9.18 3.44 -5.26
CA LEU A 70 -10.16 2.83 -4.35
C LEU A 70 -9.49 2.37 -3.04
N GLN A 71 -8.34 1.72 -3.11
CA GLN A 71 -7.60 1.29 -1.91
C GLN A 71 -7.14 2.49 -1.08
N GLU A 72 -6.65 3.55 -1.74
CA GLU A 72 -6.29 4.81 -1.06
C GLU A 72 -7.51 5.43 -0.36
N GLY A 73 -8.65 5.48 -1.05
CA GLY A 73 -9.90 5.99 -0.48
C GLY A 73 -10.39 5.16 0.72
N LEU A 74 -10.33 3.83 0.63
CA LEU A 74 -10.72 2.94 1.74
C LEU A 74 -9.77 3.06 2.94
N LEU A 75 -8.46 3.19 2.69
CA LEU A 75 -7.48 3.40 3.76
C LEU A 75 -7.71 4.75 4.46
N ALA A 76 -7.92 5.82 3.69
CA ALA A 76 -8.21 7.15 4.24
C ALA A 76 -9.49 7.14 5.11
N LEU A 77 -10.55 6.45 4.65
CA LEU A 77 -11.78 6.30 5.43
C LEU A 77 -11.55 5.48 6.72
N SER A 78 -10.77 4.41 6.65
CA SER A 78 -10.44 3.56 7.81
C SER A 78 -9.62 4.32 8.85
N ALA A 79 -8.73 5.22 8.41
CA ALA A 79 -7.95 6.09 9.30
C ALA A 79 -8.83 7.13 10.03
N HIS A 80 -9.90 7.60 9.40
CA HIS A 80 -10.86 8.54 10.00
C HIS A 80 -11.91 7.87 10.88
N LEU A 81 -12.26 6.62 10.59
CA LEU A 81 -13.30 5.86 11.27
C LEU A 81 -12.73 4.51 11.76
N PRO A 82 -12.01 4.50 12.90
CA PRO A 82 -11.43 3.27 13.45
C PRO A 82 -12.47 2.14 13.57
N GLY A 83 -12.13 0.96 13.06
CA GLY A 83 -13.00 -0.22 13.07
C GLY A 83 -13.96 -0.34 11.88
N TYR A 84 -14.10 0.69 11.05
CA TYR A 84 -14.80 0.56 9.76
C TYR A 84 -13.90 -0.10 8.73
N TYR A 85 -14.50 -0.84 7.78
CA TYR A 85 -13.79 -1.62 6.76
C TYR A 85 -12.85 -2.72 7.30
N VAL A 86 -13.04 -3.11 8.56
CA VAL A 86 -12.45 -4.31 9.16
C VAL A 86 -13.52 -5.39 9.22
N ALA A 87 -13.21 -6.59 8.73
CA ALA A 87 -14.07 -7.75 8.84
C ALA A 87 -13.52 -8.72 9.89
N GLN A 88 -14.30 -8.97 10.94
CA GLN A 88 -13.97 -9.97 11.96
C GLN A 88 -14.95 -11.13 11.86
N TYR A 89 -14.43 -12.35 11.67
CA TYR A 89 -15.22 -13.57 11.58
C TYR A 89 -15.03 -14.44 12.83
N LYS A 90 -16.14 -14.86 13.44
CA LYS A 90 -16.15 -15.82 14.55
C LYS A 90 -16.75 -17.13 14.08
N LEU A 91 -15.97 -18.20 14.18
CA LEU A 91 -16.38 -19.55 13.81
C LEU A 91 -16.23 -20.47 15.01
N GLN A 92 -17.31 -21.17 15.37
CA GLN A 92 -17.25 -22.23 16.37
C GLN A 92 -16.86 -23.53 15.67
N LEU A 93 -15.73 -24.11 16.06
CA LEU A 93 -15.30 -25.39 15.54
C LEU A 93 -16.17 -26.51 16.12
N ARG A 94 -16.50 -27.49 15.29
CA ARG A 94 -17.16 -28.72 15.77
C ARG A 94 -16.16 -29.56 16.57
N PRO A 95 -16.61 -30.40 17.50
CA PRO A 95 -15.73 -31.22 18.33
C PRO A 95 -14.85 -32.22 17.55
N ASP A 96 -15.23 -32.54 16.31
CA ASP A 96 -14.53 -33.47 15.42
C ASP A 96 -13.53 -32.78 14.47
N VAL A 97 -13.41 -31.46 14.54
CA VAL A 97 -12.40 -30.71 13.77
C VAL A 97 -11.06 -30.80 14.48
N ASP A 98 -10.06 -31.29 13.75
CA ASP A 98 -8.65 -31.24 14.15
C ASP A 98 -8.14 -29.80 14.03
N ASP A 99 -7.85 -29.18 15.18
CA ASP A 99 -7.36 -27.81 15.28
C ASP A 99 -5.93 -27.67 14.73
N VAL A 100 -5.09 -28.68 14.91
CA VAL A 100 -3.71 -28.70 14.37
C VAL A 100 -3.74 -28.72 12.84
N ALA A 101 -4.59 -29.58 12.25
CA ALA A 101 -4.75 -29.65 10.80
C ALA A 101 -5.33 -28.35 10.22
N LEU A 102 -6.30 -27.74 10.91
CA LEU A 102 -6.85 -26.45 10.51
C LEU A 102 -5.78 -25.36 10.55
N GLN A 103 -4.99 -25.30 11.62
CA GLN A 103 -3.93 -24.31 11.76
C GLN A 103 -2.88 -24.44 10.65
N ALA A 104 -2.43 -25.66 10.37
CA ALA A 104 -1.48 -25.91 9.29
C ALA A 104 -2.04 -25.51 7.91
N THR A 105 -3.30 -25.83 7.65
CA THR A 105 -3.97 -25.49 6.38
C THR A 105 -4.09 -23.98 6.20
N TRP A 106 -4.44 -23.26 7.26
CA TRP A 106 -4.58 -21.81 7.21
C TRP A 106 -3.23 -21.09 7.09
N SER A 107 -2.20 -21.56 7.80
CA SER A 107 -0.83 -21.07 7.61
C SER A 107 -0.34 -21.29 6.18
N HIS A 108 -0.69 -22.42 5.55
CA HIS A 108 -0.38 -22.66 4.14
C HIS A 108 -1.14 -21.68 3.22
N ALA A 109 -2.45 -21.51 3.43
CA ALA A 109 -3.25 -20.57 2.65
C ALA A 109 -2.73 -19.13 2.75
N TYR A 110 -2.31 -18.70 3.95
CA TYR A 110 -1.66 -17.40 4.17
C TYR A 110 -0.36 -17.27 3.37
N ALA A 111 0.53 -18.26 3.45
CA ALA A 111 1.79 -18.26 2.72
C ALA A 111 1.60 -18.19 1.19
N THR A 112 0.62 -18.91 0.65
CA THR A 112 0.39 -19.01 -0.81
C THR A 112 -0.49 -17.91 -1.39
N THR A 113 -1.13 -17.07 -0.57
CA THR A 113 -2.11 -16.08 -1.02
C THR A 113 -1.61 -14.65 -0.76
N PRO A 114 -1.01 -13.97 -1.75
CA PRO A 114 -0.26 -12.74 -1.50
C PRO A 114 -1.06 -11.61 -0.87
N ILE A 115 -2.36 -11.49 -1.18
CA ILE A 115 -3.21 -10.44 -0.60
C ILE A 115 -3.30 -10.52 0.93
N LEU A 116 -3.17 -11.71 1.52
CA LEU A 116 -3.17 -11.89 2.98
C LEU A 116 -1.86 -11.42 3.63
N ARG A 117 -0.79 -11.30 2.83
CA ARG A 117 0.54 -10.84 3.24
C ARG A 117 0.85 -9.42 2.79
N THR A 118 -0.16 -8.70 2.30
CA THR A 118 0.00 -7.34 1.81
C THR A 118 -0.06 -6.35 2.97
N ARG A 119 0.82 -5.35 2.92
CA ARG A 119 0.82 -4.16 3.77
C ARG A 119 0.77 -2.92 2.90
N ILE A 120 0.10 -1.85 3.36
CA ILE A 120 0.13 -0.56 2.67
C ILE A 120 1.11 0.38 3.37
N VAL A 121 2.04 0.94 2.62
CA VAL A 121 3.13 1.78 3.13
C VAL A 121 3.16 3.09 2.36
N ASP A 122 3.42 4.20 3.05
CA ASP A 122 3.62 5.49 2.40
C ASP A 122 5.11 5.68 2.11
N LEU A 123 5.45 5.84 0.84
CA LEU A 123 6.82 6.03 0.37
C LEU A 123 7.00 7.43 -0.18
N ALA A 124 8.02 8.11 0.35
CA ALA A 124 8.40 9.44 -0.11
C ALA A 124 8.68 9.43 -1.64
N GLY A 125 7.85 10.16 -2.38
CA GLY A 125 7.97 10.34 -3.83
C GLY A 125 7.21 9.32 -4.70
N GLU A 126 6.74 8.21 -4.13
CA GLU A 126 5.93 7.18 -4.83
C GLU A 126 4.49 7.09 -4.31
N GLY A 127 4.22 7.63 -3.11
CA GLY A 127 2.89 7.62 -2.48
C GLY A 127 2.58 6.29 -1.79
N LEU A 128 1.29 5.93 -1.73
CA LEU A 128 0.85 4.69 -1.10
C LEU A 128 1.16 3.48 -1.99
N VAL A 129 1.90 2.54 -1.42
CA VAL A 129 2.35 1.32 -2.10
C VAL A 129 1.88 0.10 -1.32
N GLN A 130 1.28 -0.85 -2.02
CA GLN A 130 0.98 -2.17 -1.48
C GLN A 130 2.20 -3.07 -1.62
N THR A 131 2.69 -3.60 -0.50
CA THR A 131 3.92 -4.38 -0.42
C THR A 131 3.60 -5.78 0.09
N ILE A 132 4.05 -6.81 -0.62
CA ILE A 132 3.85 -8.22 -0.27
C ILE A 132 5.03 -8.69 0.58
N ILE A 133 4.74 -9.20 1.77
CA ILE A 133 5.76 -9.60 2.75
C ILE A 133 5.88 -11.11 2.85
N ASP A 134 7.07 -11.65 2.67
CA ASP A 134 7.41 -13.04 2.99
C ASP A 134 7.59 -13.18 4.50
N GLU A 135 6.49 -13.50 5.19
CA GLU A 135 6.44 -13.75 6.63
C GLU A 135 5.51 -14.93 6.97
N PRO A 136 5.81 -15.68 8.05
CA PRO A 136 4.94 -16.73 8.52
C PRO A 136 3.67 -16.17 9.17
N PHE A 137 2.57 -16.91 9.07
CA PHE A 137 1.36 -16.60 9.84
C PHE A 137 1.58 -16.88 11.33
N GLU A 138 1.23 -15.92 12.20
CA GLU A 138 1.34 -16.04 13.65
C GLU A 138 -0.02 -16.37 14.28
N TRP A 139 -0.13 -17.53 14.92
CA TRP A 139 -1.33 -17.91 15.67
C TRP A 139 -1.37 -17.21 17.03
N MET A 140 -2.49 -16.56 17.32
CA MET A 140 -2.78 -16.02 18.65
C MET A 140 -3.75 -16.94 19.39
N THR A 141 -3.44 -17.24 20.65
CA THR A 141 -4.30 -18.01 21.55
C THR A 141 -4.71 -17.14 22.73
N ALA A 142 -5.98 -17.21 23.12
CA ALA A 142 -6.52 -16.49 24.27
C ALA A 142 -7.52 -17.35 25.04
N ASP A 143 -7.56 -17.19 26.35
CA ASP A 143 -8.47 -17.93 27.24
C ASP A 143 -9.86 -17.29 27.35
N ASP A 144 -9.99 -16.01 26.99
CA ASP A 144 -11.24 -15.26 26.99
C ASP A 144 -11.53 -14.72 25.59
N LEU A 145 -12.59 -15.26 24.98
CA LEU A 145 -13.02 -14.87 23.65
C LEU A 145 -13.52 -13.43 23.61
N ASP A 146 -14.27 -12.98 24.62
CA ASP A 146 -14.85 -11.63 24.60
C ASP A 146 -13.77 -10.56 24.86
N GLY A 147 -12.77 -10.89 25.66
CA GLY A 147 -11.56 -10.09 25.83
C GLY A 147 -10.73 -10.04 24.55
N TYR A 148 -10.52 -11.20 23.90
CA TYR A 148 -9.81 -11.27 22.63
C TYR A 148 -10.48 -10.43 21.55
N LEU A 149 -11.79 -10.59 21.33
CA LEU A 149 -12.51 -9.85 20.28
C LEU A 149 -12.48 -8.34 20.51
N ARG A 150 -12.60 -7.91 21.77
CA ARG A 150 -12.46 -6.49 22.13
C ARG A 150 -11.07 -5.96 21.81
N HIS A 151 -10.03 -6.70 22.19
CA HIS A 151 -8.65 -6.32 21.89
C HIS A 151 -8.37 -6.30 20.38
N ASP A 152 -8.84 -7.33 19.66
CA ASP A 152 -8.66 -7.46 18.21
C ASP A 152 -9.36 -6.34 17.44
N SER A 153 -10.59 -5.97 17.84
CA SER A 153 -11.32 -4.84 17.24
C SER A 153 -10.65 -3.48 17.44
N GLN A 154 -9.78 -3.37 18.44
CA GLN A 154 -9.00 -2.15 18.72
C GLN A 154 -7.66 -2.11 17.98
N ARG A 155 -7.25 -3.21 17.34
CA ARG A 155 -6.06 -3.23 16.48
C ARG A 155 -6.36 -2.38 15.26
N THR A 156 -5.73 -1.22 15.18
CA THR A 156 -5.83 -0.35 14.01
C THR A 156 -5.07 -0.97 12.84
N THR A 157 -5.72 -1.09 11.69
CA THR A 157 -5.08 -1.31 10.40
C THR A 157 -4.43 0.01 9.97
N GLY A 158 -3.16 0.19 10.35
CA GLY A 158 -2.36 1.37 10.05
C GLY A 158 -1.49 1.17 8.81
N THR A 159 -0.80 2.24 8.41
CA THR A 159 0.29 2.12 7.44
C THR A 159 1.39 1.20 8.01
N GLY A 160 1.85 0.24 7.22
CA GLY A 160 2.89 -0.73 7.58
C GLY A 160 2.44 -1.91 8.45
N THR A 161 1.16 -1.98 8.86
CA THR A 161 0.62 -3.17 9.55
C THR A 161 0.08 -4.20 8.55
N PRO A 162 0.04 -5.51 8.91
CA PRO A 162 -0.71 -6.51 8.15
C PRO A 162 -2.15 -6.07 7.88
N LEU A 163 -2.65 -6.34 6.67
CA LEU A 163 -4.06 -6.15 6.33
C LEU A 163 -4.96 -7.31 6.81
N ALA A 164 -4.36 -8.45 7.19
CA ALA A 164 -5.00 -9.66 7.69
C ALA A 164 -4.32 -10.13 8.98
#